data_AF-S0P301-F1
#
_entry.id   AF-S0P301-F1
#
_cell.length_a   1.000
_cell.length_b   1.000
_cell.length_c   1.000
_cell.angle_alpha   90.00
_cell.angle_beta   90.00
_cell.angle_gamma   90.00
#
_symmetry.space_group_name_H-M   'P 1'
#
loop_
_entity.id
_entity.type
_entity.pdbx_description
1 polymer ?
#
loop_
_entity_poly.entity_id
_entity_poly.type
_entity_poly.pdbx_seq_one_letter_code
_entity_poly.pdbx_strand_id
1 'polypeptide(L)'
;MKKISIFVLSFATLLLFSGCQQSETIEDTVTTNSEPAISPKQNVLADFEEEATIKETIDISTLQMELETDNANKRVLFFSTDKGQKRYKSIFIKRTERLKIIDLSDDNMLYNQEIH
;
A
#
# COMPACT_ATOMS: atom_id res chain seq x y z
N MET A 1 -36.22 8.81 -23.72
CA MET A 1 -36.52 7.52 -23.05
C MET A 1 -35.92 6.39 -23.88
N LYS A 2 -34.75 5.89 -23.49
CA LYS A 2 -34.10 4.75 -24.15
C LYS A 2 -34.21 3.55 -23.22
N LYS A 3 -35.14 2.65 -23.53
CA LYS A 3 -35.26 1.33 -22.88
C LYS A 3 -34.17 0.45 -23.49
N ILE A 4 -33.26 -0.05 -22.68
CA ILE A 4 -32.28 -1.06 -23.11
C ILE A 4 -32.61 -2.34 -22.38
N SER A 5 -33.03 -3.30 -23.19
CA SER A 5 -33.50 -4.63 -22.85
C SER A 5 -32.34 -5.55 -22.56
N ILE A 6 -32.49 -6.36 -21.52
CA ILE A 6 -31.61 -7.48 -21.14
C ILE A 6 -31.85 -8.66 -22.10
N PHE A 7 -30.77 -9.31 -22.55
CA PHE A 7 -30.71 -10.65 -23.15
C PHE A 7 -29.36 -11.25 -22.69
N VAL A 8 -29.30 -12.14 -21.68
CA VAL A 8 -29.56 -13.60 -21.70
C VAL A 8 -28.53 -14.40 -22.52
N LEU A 9 -27.67 -15.10 -21.76
CA LEU A 9 -27.16 -16.47 -21.96
C LEU A 9 -26.13 -16.80 -23.07
N SER A 10 -24.98 -17.31 -22.60
CA SER A 10 -24.55 -18.71 -22.78
C SER A 10 -23.29 -19.03 -23.60
N PHE A 11 -22.69 -20.15 -23.18
CA PHE A 11 -21.77 -21.07 -23.87
C PHE A 11 -20.26 -20.75 -23.93
N ALA A 12 -19.59 -21.29 -22.90
CA ALA A 12 -18.51 -22.28 -22.97
C ALA A 12 -17.50 -22.23 -24.14
N THR A 13 -16.22 -22.10 -23.78
CA THR A 13 -15.14 -22.81 -24.49
C THR A 13 -14.11 -23.33 -23.49
N LEU A 14 -14.09 -24.66 -23.38
CA LEU A 14 -13.12 -25.50 -22.70
C LEU A 14 -11.84 -25.52 -23.54
N LEU A 15 -10.71 -25.07 -23.00
CA LEU A 15 -9.39 -25.24 -23.62
C LEU A 15 -8.51 -26.16 -22.78
N LEU A 16 -7.92 -27.10 -23.50
CA LEU A 16 -7.24 -28.31 -23.09
C LEU A 16 -5.92 -28.01 -22.37
N PHE A 17 -5.76 -28.52 -21.15
CA PHE A 17 -4.46 -28.61 -20.48
C PHE A 17 -3.80 -29.94 -20.85
N SER A 18 -2.74 -29.87 -21.66
CA SER A 18 -1.73 -30.92 -21.73
C SER A 18 -0.92 -30.89 -20.45
N GLY A 19 -0.99 -31.98 -19.68
CA GLY A 19 -0.13 -32.24 -18.53
C GLY A 19 1.18 -32.90 -18.93
N CYS A 20 2.27 -32.47 -18.29
CA CYS A 20 3.39 -33.32 -17.92
C CYS A 20 3.57 -33.21 -16.39
N GLN A 21 3.73 -34.38 -15.78
CA GLN A 21 3.87 -34.64 -14.34
C GLN A 21 5.35 -34.71 -13.91
N GLN A 22 5.54 -34.60 -12.58
CA GLN A 22 6.61 -35.18 -11.74
C GLN A 22 8.01 -34.53 -11.87
N SER A 23 8.75 -34.16 -10.80
CA SER A 23 8.63 -34.45 -9.36
C SER A 23 9.53 -33.48 -8.54
N GLU A 24 8.98 -32.99 -7.42
CA GLU A 24 9.53 -32.91 -6.03
C GLU A 24 10.93 -32.27 -5.77
N THR A 25 11.19 -31.42 -4.75
CA THR A 25 10.52 -31.16 -3.45
C THR A 25 11.07 -29.90 -2.74
N ILE A 26 10.16 -29.03 -2.25
CA ILE A 26 10.04 -28.30 -0.93
C ILE A 26 11.22 -27.37 -0.48
N GLU A 27 11.02 -26.07 -0.18
CA GLU A 27 10.38 -25.53 1.05
C GLU A 27 9.53 -24.23 0.91
N ASP A 28 8.34 -24.34 1.51
CA ASP A 28 7.28 -23.44 1.99
C ASP A 28 7.21 -21.94 1.61
N THR A 29 6.19 -21.53 0.85
CA THR A 29 4.77 -21.25 1.21
C THR A 29 4.58 -19.90 1.92
N VAL A 30 4.28 -18.85 1.13
CA VAL A 30 3.39 -17.76 1.57
C VAL A 30 2.39 -17.48 0.45
N THR A 31 1.29 -18.24 0.43
CA THR A 31 0.03 -17.78 -0.14
C THR A 31 -0.91 -17.57 1.03
N THR A 32 -1.38 -16.34 1.22
CA THR A 32 -2.62 -16.10 1.97
C THR A 32 -3.34 -14.94 1.30
N ASN A 33 -4.21 -15.30 0.36
CA ASN A 33 -5.36 -14.48 0.00
C ASN A 33 -6.44 -14.74 1.05
N SER A 34 -6.78 -13.72 1.84
CA SER A 34 -8.14 -13.33 2.26
C SER A 34 -8.06 -12.47 3.52
N GLU A 35 -8.56 -11.25 3.38
CA GLU A 35 -8.79 -10.27 4.45
C GLU A 35 -9.85 -10.79 5.45
N PRO A 36 -9.69 -10.51 6.75
CA PRO A 36 -10.51 -9.45 7.34
C PRO A 36 -9.69 -8.38 8.06
N ALA A 37 -10.16 -7.14 7.91
CA ALA A 37 -9.57 -5.90 8.35
C ALA A 37 -9.31 -5.80 9.86
N ILE A 38 -8.03 -5.85 10.25
CA ILE A 38 -7.44 -5.07 11.34
C ILE A 38 -6.03 -4.69 10.85
N SER A 39 -5.82 -3.41 10.52
CA SER A 39 -4.64 -2.90 9.79
C SER A 39 -3.31 -3.26 10.49
N PRO A 40 -2.56 -4.27 10.00
CA PRO A 40 -1.29 -4.71 10.61
C PRO A 40 -0.18 -3.66 10.42
N LYS A 41 -0.43 -2.62 9.62
CA LYS A 41 0.58 -1.67 9.16
C LYS A 41 0.88 -0.55 10.14
N GLN A 42 -0.03 -0.20 11.05
CA GLN A 42 0.24 0.85 12.05
C GLN A 42 1.34 0.45 13.05
N ASN A 43 1.47 -0.85 13.36
CA ASN A 43 2.53 -1.34 14.24
C ASN A 43 3.92 -1.13 13.61
N VAL A 44 4.03 -1.33 12.30
CA VAL A 44 5.29 -1.14 11.55
C VAL A 44 5.76 0.32 11.55
N LEU A 45 4.83 1.29 11.63
CA LEU A 45 5.22 2.70 11.68
C LEU A 45 6.02 3.03 12.95
N ALA A 46 5.68 2.40 14.07
CA ALA A 46 6.31 2.68 15.36
C ALA A 46 7.80 2.32 15.39
N ASP A 47 8.26 1.48 14.47
CA ASP A 47 9.67 1.09 14.33
C ASP A 47 10.48 2.09 13.49
N PHE A 48 9.84 3.12 12.93
CA PHE A 48 10.49 4.08 12.05
C PHE A 48 10.89 5.36 12.80
N GLU A 49 12.12 5.81 12.54
CA GLU A 49 12.70 7.05 13.11
C GLU A 49 11.82 8.27 12.83
N GLU A 50 11.15 8.30 11.67
CA GLU A 50 10.26 9.38 11.26
C GLU A 50 8.84 9.34 11.85
N GLU A 51 8.50 8.35 12.66
CA GLU A 51 7.14 8.12 13.17
C GLU A 51 6.57 9.33 13.92
N ALA A 52 7.33 9.84 14.89
CA ALA A 52 6.91 10.96 15.74
C ALA A 52 6.57 12.19 14.89
N THR A 53 7.47 12.58 13.99
CA THR A 53 7.27 13.75 13.12
C THR A 53 6.11 13.56 12.15
N ILE A 54 5.89 12.34 11.63
CA ILE A 54 4.72 12.03 10.81
C ILE A 54 3.43 12.24 11.61
N LYS A 55 3.33 11.68 12.82
CA LYS A 55 2.16 11.81 13.70
C LYS A 55 1.90 13.24 14.17
N GLU A 56 2.95 14.04 14.34
CA GLU A 56 2.84 15.45 14.68
C GLU A 56 2.37 16.30 13.49
N THR A 57 2.78 15.94 12.27
CA THR A 57 2.46 16.73 11.06
C THR A 57 1.07 16.38 10.51
N ILE A 58 0.67 15.11 10.54
CA ILE A 58 -0.60 14.63 9.98
C ILE A 58 -1.33 13.70 10.94
N ASP A 59 -2.67 13.80 10.97
CA ASP A 59 -3.51 12.84 11.69
C ASP A 59 -3.61 11.53 10.89
N ILE A 60 -2.93 10.50 11.38
CA ILE A 60 -2.92 9.16 10.77
C ILE A 60 -3.96 8.21 11.37
N SER A 61 -4.73 8.63 12.38
CA SER A 61 -5.63 7.73 13.13
C SER A 61 -6.72 7.11 12.24
N THR A 62 -7.15 7.84 11.21
CA THR A 62 -8.19 7.42 10.25
C THR A 62 -7.61 6.95 8.92
N LEU A 63 -6.28 6.93 8.78
CA LEU A 63 -5.61 6.65 7.51
C LEU A 63 -5.03 5.23 7.48
N GLN A 64 -5.08 4.63 6.31
CA GLN A 64 -4.38 3.39 6.01
C GLN A 64 -2.99 3.72 5.47
N MET A 65 -1.96 3.21 6.14
CA MET A 65 -0.58 3.36 5.68
C MET A 65 -0.23 2.27 4.67
N GLU A 66 0.63 2.57 3.71
CA GLU A 66 1.20 1.65 2.74
C GLU A 66 2.70 1.92 2.62
N LEU A 67 3.52 0.89 2.89
CA LEU A 67 4.94 0.93 2.62
C LEU A 67 5.20 0.63 1.14
N GLU A 68 5.60 1.64 0.37
CA GLU A 68 5.88 1.50 -1.06
C GLU A 68 7.34 1.10 -1.30
N THR A 69 8.26 1.68 -0.53
CA THR A 69 9.70 1.42 -0.68
C THR A 69 10.35 1.50 0.67
N ASP A 70 11.18 0.52 1.00
CA ASP A 70 12.18 0.61 2.06
C ASP A 70 13.49 0.04 1.54
N ASN A 71 14.52 0.88 1.41
CA ASN A 71 15.86 0.42 1.04
C ASN A 71 16.93 1.19 1.83
N ALA A 72 18.20 0.91 1.56
CA ALA A 72 19.32 1.53 2.27
C ALA A 72 19.35 3.07 2.15
N ASN A 73 18.73 3.64 1.11
CA ASN A 73 18.79 5.07 0.84
C ASN A 73 17.54 5.81 1.33
N LYS A 74 16.35 5.24 1.15
CA LYS A 74 15.09 5.92 1.44
C LYS A 74 13.95 4.99 1.83
N ARG A 75 12.99 5.56 2.56
CA ARG A 75 11.68 4.98 2.82
C ARG A 75 10.58 5.87 2.22
N VAL A 76 9.58 5.26 1.59
CA VAL A 76 8.42 5.95 1.02
C VAL A 76 7.15 5.31 1.55
N LEU A 77 6.32 6.11 2.21
CA LEU A 77 5.01 5.69 2.71
C LEU A 77 3.92 6.47 2.00
N PHE A 78 2.81 5.80 1.71
CA PHE A 78 1.56 6.45 1.34
C PHE A 78 0.57 6.32 2.49
N PHE A 79 -0.25 7.36 2.68
CA PHE A 79 -1.35 7.36 3.62
C PHE A 79 -2.64 7.63 2.85
N SER A 80 -3.57 6.68 2.93
CA SER A 80 -4.81 6.68 2.18
C SER A 80 -6.01 6.80 3.10
N THR A 81 -7.08 7.42 2.62
CA THR A 81 -8.38 7.39 3.30
C THR A 81 -8.94 5.97 3.34
N ASP A 82 -9.99 5.77 4.13
CA ASP A 82 -10.79 4.53 4.16
C ASP A 82 -11.30 4.09 2.78
N LYS A 83 -11.51 5.03 1.85
CA LYS A 83 -11.90 4.81 0.45
C LYS A 83 -10.72 4.45 -0.47
N GLY A 84 -9.51 4.32 0.06
CA GLY A 84 -8.29 4.00 -0.71
C GLY A 84 -7.69 5.18 -1.48
N GLN A 85 -8.15 6.41 -1.25
CA GLN A 85 -7.58 7.58 -1.90
C GLN A 85 -6.28 8.00 -1.21
N LYS A 86 -5.15 7.99 -1.93
CA LYS A 86 -3.86 8.48 -1.43
C LYS A 86 -3.97 9.97 -1.10
N ARG A 87 -3.83 10.31 0.18
CA ARG A 87 -4.00 11.68 0.71
C ARG A 87 -2.67 12.33 1.05
N TYR A 88 -1.73 11.55 1.59
CA TYR A 88 -0.38 12.01 1.92
C TYR A 88 0.68 11.03 1.45
N LYS A 89 1.90 11.56 1.28
CA LYS A 89 3.11 10.79 1.02
C LYS A 89 4.22 11.25 1.95
N SER A 90 4.94 10.31 2.56
CA SER A 90 6.22 10.61 3.20
C SER A 90 7.38 10.08 2.35
N ILE A 91 8.51 10.79 2.40
CA ILE A 91 9.78 10.34 1.85
C ILE A 91 10.84 10.63 2.91
N PHE A 92 11.39 9.58 3.49
CA PHE A 92 12.51 9.67 4.43
C PHE A 92 13.81 9.31 3.72
N ILE A 93 14.76 10.24 3.71
CA ILE A 93 16.11 10.03 3.14
C ILE A 93 17.03 9.67 4.30
N LYS A 94 17.38 8.38 4.42
CA LYS A 94 18.06 7.82 5.59
C LYS A 94 19.44 8.42 5.84
N ARG A 95 20.23 8.61 4.77
CA ARG A 95 21.60 9.13 4.87
C ARG A 95 21.67 10.53 5.49
N THR A 96 20.66 11.36 5.26
CA THR A 96 20.61 12.75 5.76
C THR A 96 19.54 12.93 6.82
N GLU A 97 18.91 11.83 7.26
CA GLU A 97 17.78 11.85 8.20
C GLU A 97 16.71 12.88 7.82
N ARG A 98 16.50 13.07 6.51
CA ARG A 98 15.62 14.14 6.01
C ARG A 98 14.25 13.58 5.70
N LEU A 99 13.24 14.08 6.39
CA LEU A 99 11.85 13.74 6.16
C LEU A 99 11.17 14.79 5.27
N LYS A 100 10.43 14.31 4.27
CA LYS A 100 9.46 15.10 3.51
C LYS A 100 8.07 14.53 3.73
N ILE A 101 7.09 15.39 3.98
CA ILE A 101 5.66 15.03 4.06
C ILE A 101 4.90 15.94 3.10
N ILE A 102 4.15 15.34 2.18
CA ILE A 102 3.48 16.02 1.08
C ILE A 102 2.00 15.68 1.14
N ASP A 103 1.16 16.72 1.08
CA ASP A 103 -0.26 16.65 0.78
C ASP A 103 -0.45 16.40 -0.72
N LEU A 104 -1.04 15.26 -1.09
CA LEU A 104 -1.25 14.88 -2.48
C LEU A 104 -2.52 15.45 -3.11
N SER A 105 -3.45 15.99 -2.33
CA SER A 105 -4.66 16.62 -2.86
C SER A 105 -4.39 18.03 -3.34
N ASP A 106 -3.58 18.76 -2.58
CA ASP A 106 -3.27 20.17 -2.85
C ASP A 106 -1.82 20.38 -3.37
N ASP A 107 -1.08 19.29 -3.57
CA ASP A 107 0.35 19.27 -3.95
C ASP A 107 1.22 20.17 -3.04
N ASN A 108 0.91 20.17 -1.75
CA ASN A 108 1.53 21.06 -0.76
C ASN A 108 2.58 20.33 0.08
N MET A 109 3.73 20.97 0.30
CA MET A 109 4.78 20.45 1.18
C MET A 109 4.45 20.82 2.62
N LEU A 110 4.09 19.84 3.44
CA LEU A 110 3.75 20.04 4.85
C LEU A 110 5.00 20.04 5.75
N TYR A 111 5.98 19.21 5.40
CA TYR A 111 7.23 19.08 6.16
C TYR A 111 8.39 18.78 5.22
N ASN A 112 9.57 19.35 5.48
CA ASN A 112 10.78 19.11 4.70
C ASN A 112 12.02 19.54 5.51
N GLN A 113 12.40 18.76 6.52
CA GLN A 113 13.55 19.06 7.40
C GLN A 113 14.29 17.78 7.80
N GLU A 114 15.47 17.94 8.39
CA GLU A 114 16.22 16.88 9.05
C GLU A 114 15.61 16.62 10.43
N ILE A 115 15.45 15.35 10.81
CA ILE A 115 14.79 14.90 12.04
C ILE A 115 15.81 14.15 12.92
N HIS A 116 16.65 14.92 13.61
CA HIS A 116 17.62 14.39 14.57
C HIS A 116 17.01 14.16 15.95
#